data_AF-A0AA42B2Z9-F1
#
_entry.id   AF-A0AA42B2Z9-F1
#
_cell.length_a   1.000
_cell.length_b   1.000
_cell.length_c   1.000
_cell.angle_alpha   90.00
_cell.angle_beta   90.00
_cell.angle_gamma   90.00
#
_symmetry.space_group_name_H-M   'P 1'
#
loop_
_entity.id
_entity.type
_entity.pdbx_description
1 polymer ?
#
loop_
_entity_poly.entity_id
_entity_poly.type
_entity_poly.pdbx_seq_one_letter_code
_entity_poly.pdbx_strand_id
1 'polypeptide(L)'
;FYSLTKCKLFRMTELTLGDAAHKARIRTCSPDTTLFLTSAATVNAEANTSHEYSCMLRTPHARDKEVVLNTCAVVTGGNKGIGFEICRQLASNGISVVLTSRDVTKGLEAVEKLKNSFGLSNVVFHQLDVMNPTTIPPLADFIRTQFGKLDILVNNAGIGGVTTDVAGFLALMKGVVEMDQNKQKNEMDRNKEKQHLKQVITETVELAEVCLQTNYYGVKSVTKAFIPLLQLSGSPRIVNVSSSIGKLKNISNGMALKMLSDGNDLTEERIDETVNMFLRDFKEDLLETKGWPPYLPAYTISKICLNAYTRILAREFPTFRINCVCPGWVKTDISYNTGVFTTKEGAERVVNL
;
A
#
# COMPACT_ATOMS: atom_id res chain seq x y z
N PHE A 1 -35.03 4.75 -36.02
CA PHE A 1 -34.07 5.15 -34.97
C PHE A 1 -32.97 4.09 -34.90
N TYR A 2 -31.75 4.48 -35.30
CA TYR A 2 -30.43 3.82 -35.19
C TYR A 2 -30.34 2.30 -35.45
N SER A 3 -29.81 1.80 -36.58
CA SER A 3 -28.42 1.86 -37.08
C SER A 3 -27.39 1.31 -36.09
N LEU A 4 -26.96 0.07 -36.31
CA LEU A 4 -25.66 -0.44 -35.86
C LEU A 4 -24.85 -0.80 -37.10
N THR A 5 -23.85 0.03 -37.36
CA THR A 5 -22.93 -0.09 -38.48
C THR A 5 -21.58 -0.62 -37.98
N LYS A 6 -20.95 -1.44 -38.85
CA LYS A 6 -19.51 -1.62 -39.08
C LYS A 6 -18.70 -2.55 -38.16
N CYS A 7 -18.42 -3.72 -38.75
CA CYS A 7 -17.12 -4.40 -38.79
C CYS A 7 -15.90 -3.47 -38.82
N LYS A 8 -14.81 -3.93 -38.17
CA LYS A 8 -13.49 -4.04 -38.81
C LYS A 8 -12.63 -5.09 -38.09
N LEU A 9 -12.56 -6.26 -38.72
CA LEU A 9 -11.50 -7.24 -38.55
C LEU A 9 -10.40 -6.90 -39.56
N PHE A 10 -9.13 -6.98 -39.18
CA PHE A 10 -8.00 -6.92 -40.11
C PHE A 10 -6.95 -7.98 -39.73
N ARG A 11 -6.72 -8.91 -40.68
CA ARG A 11 -5.49 -9.65 -41.06
C ARG A 11 -4.76 -10.45 -39.96
N MET A 12 -4.14 -11.62 -40.19
CA MET A 12 -3.67 -12.39 -41.35
C MET A 12 -3.93 -13.90 -41.01
N THR A 13 -3.91 -14.90 -41.90
CA THR A 13 -2.92 -15.28 -42.91
C THR A 13 -3.55 -16.31 -43.85
N GLU A 14 -3.31 -16.16 -45.15
CA GLU A 14 -3.46 -17.23 -46.15
C GLU A 14 -2.30 -18.22 -46.02
N LEU A 15 -2.60 -19.52 -46.09
CA LEU A 15 -1.70 -20.56 -46.62
C LEU A 15 -2.61 -21.59 -47.30
N THR A 16 -2.52 -21.64 -48.62
CA THR A 16 -3.27 -22.53 -49.51
C THR A 16 -2.41 -23.72 -49.94
N LEU A 17 -3.14 -24.77 -50.35
CA LEU A 17 -2.81 -25.91 -51.23
C LEU A 17 -2.53 -27.26 -50.55
N GLY A 18 -3.37 -28.25 -50.93
CA GLY A 18 -3.09 -29.67 -50.73
C GLY A 18 -4.31 -30.61 -50.64
N ASP A 19 -5.11 -30.67 -51.71
CA ASP A 19 -5.93 -31.81 -52.20
C ASP A 19 -6.82 -32.70 -51.28
N ALA A 20 -8.13 -32.54 -51.53
CA ALA A 20 -9.17 -33.54 -51.76
C ALA A 20 -9.05 -34.97 -51.17
N ALA A 21 -10.00 -35.30 -50.29
CA ALA A 21 -11.11 -36.25 -50.54
C ALA A 21 -11.47 -37.09 -49.29
N HIS A 22 -12.61 -36.80 -48.66
CA HIS A 22 -13.67 -37.80 -48.49
C HIS A 22 -14.93 -37.20 -47.84
N LYS A 23 -16.07 -37.48 -48.46
CA LYS A 23 -17.43 -37.19 -47.99
C LYS A 23 -17.74 -37.97 -46.71
N ALA A 24 -18.31 -37.32 -45.70
CA ALA A 24 -19.24 -37.96 -44.77
C ALA A 24 -20.21 -36.93 -44.17
N ARG A 25 -21.49 -37.31 -44.18
CA ARG A 25 -22.67 -36.50 -43.84
C ARG A 25 -22.76 -36.17 -42.35
N ILE A 26 -23.30 -34.99 -42.06
CA ILE A 26 -23.89 -34.60 -40.78
C ILE A 26 -25.17 -35.41 -40.54
N ARG A 27 -25.35 -36.00 -39.34
CA ARG A 27 -26.65 -36.23 -38.69
C ARG A 27 -26.50 -36.27 -37.16
N THR A 28 -27.59 -35.92 -36.51
CA THR A 28 -27.76 -35.20 -35.23
C THR A 28 -28.06 -36.08 -34.00
N CYS A 29 -27.77 -35.51 -32.81
CA CYS A 29 -28.19 -35.72 -31.41
C CYS A 29 -29.04 -36.94 -30.92
N SER A 30 -28.47 -37.60 -29.88
CA SER A 30 -29.00 -38.01 -28.53
C SER A 30 -30.16 -39.02 -28.36
N PRO A 31 -30.45 -39.51 -27.14
CA PRO A 31 -29.65 -40.36 -26.24
C PRO A 31 -30.47 -41.61 -25.76
N ASP A 32 -29.96 -42.34 -24.76
CA ASP A 32 -30.69 -43.21 -23.81
C ASP A 32 -30.49 -44.75 -23.83
N THR A 33 -30.28 -45.24 -22.60
CA THR A 33 -30.64 -46.55 -21.99
C THR A 33 -29.78 -47.81 -22.17
N THR A 34 -28.91 -47.99 -21.18
CA THR A 34 -28.79 -49.09 -20.20
C THR A 34 -29.24 -50.55 -20.51
N LEU A 35 -28.32 -51.44 -20.11
CA LEU A 35 -28.47 -52.79 -19.49
C LEU A 35 -28.71 -54.00 -20.41
N PHE A 36 -27.83 -55.01 -20.36
CA PHE A 36 -28.21 -56.41 -20.11
C PHE A 36 -27.00 -57.24 -19.62
N LEU A 37 -27.28 -58.03 -18.57
CA LEU A 37 -26.46 -59.08 -17.95
C LEU A 37 -26.41 -60.36 -18.80
N THR A 38 -25.36 -61.17 -18.60
CA THR A 38 -25.27 -62.66 -18.61
C THR A 38 -23.79 -63.04 -18.88
N SER A 39 -23.18 -64.10 -18.36
CA SER A 39 -23.55 -65.25 -17.54
C SER A 39 -22.28 -65.79 -16.82
N ALA A 40 -22.49 -66.59 -15.80
CA ALA A 40 -21.47 -67.21 -14.96
C ALA A 40 -20.79 -68.43 -15.61
N ALA A 41 -19.50 -68.62 -15.28
CA ALA A 41 -18.89 -69.95 -15.16
C ALA A 41 -17.75 -69.89 -14.13
N THR A 42 -17.95 -70.66 -13.07
CA THR A 42 -17.06 -70.91 -11.93
C THR A 42 -15.91 -71.83 -12.31
N VAL A 43 -14.68 -71.48 -11.91
CA VAL A 43 -13.68 -72.46 -11.46
C VAL A 43 -12.90 -71.83 -10.29
N ASN A 44 -13.02 -72.45 -9.11
CA ASN A 44 -12.25 -72.13 -7.92
C ASN A 44 -10.82 -72.68 -8.06
N ALA A 45 -9.81 -71.86 -7.79
CA ALA A 45 -8.59 -72.30 -7.11
C ALA A 45 -7.98 -71.07 -6.40
N GLU A 46 -7.93 -71.17 -5.09
CA GLU A 46 -7.43 -70.17 -4.15
C GLU A 46 -5.90 -70.02 -4.28
N ALA A 47 -5.42 -68.78 -4.42
CA ALA A 47 -4.19 -68.29 -3.79
C ALA A 47 -4.20 -66.76 -3.86
N ASN A 48 -4.69 -66.16 -2.79
CA ASN A 48 -4.74 -64.73 -2.56
C ASN A 48 -3.34 -64.26 -2.10
N THR A 49 -2.71 -63.32 -2.82
CA THR A 49 -2.18 -62.04 -2.30
C THR A 49 -1.41 -61.32 -3.40
N SER A 50 -2.18 -60.56 -4.18
CA SER A 50 -2.03 -59.11 -4.39
C SER A 50 -0.67 -58.51 -4.78
N HIS A 51 -0.73 -57.84 -5.93
CA HIS A 51 0.05 -56.70 -6.44
C HIS A 51 1.02 -56.99 -7.58
N GLU A 52 0.44 -56.77 -8.75
CA GLU A 52 0.94 -56.87 -10.10
C GLU A 52 2.08 -55.91 -10.42
N TYR A 53 2.81 -56.38 -11.42
CA TYR A 53 3.73 -55.69 -12.30
C TYR A 53 3.16 -54.40 -12.93
N SER A 54 4.13 -53.56 -13.32
CA SER A 54 4.07 -52.63 -14.45
C SER A 54 3.52 -51.23 -14.16
N CYS A 55 4.40 -50.24 -14.18
CA CYS A 55 4.46 -49.34 -15.34
C CYS A 55 5.69 -48.42 -15.25
N MET A 56 6.67 -48.69 -16.12
CA MET A 56 7.66 -47.70 -16.52
C MET A 56 6.99 -46.65 -17.40
N LEU A 57 6.55 -45.54 -16.80
CA LEU A 57 6.33 -44.28 -17.51
C LEU A 57 6.72 -43.12 -16.57
N ARG A 58 8.03 -42.82 -16.51
CA ARG A 58 8.50 -41.55 -15.98
C ARG A 58 8.19 -40.47 -17.02
N THR A 59 7.13 -39.71 -16.80
CA THR A 59 6.98 -38.39 -17.42
C THR A 59 7.98 -37.43 -16.76
N PRO A 60 8.63 -36.51 -17.51
CA PRO A 60 9.48 -35.51 -16.91
C PRO A 60 8.59 -34.51 -16.18
N HIS A 61 8.48 -34.65 -14.86
CA HIS A 61 7.90 -33.60 -14.03
C HIS A 61 8.66 -32.30 -14.30
N ALA A 62 7.91 -31.26 -14.66
CA ALA A 62 8.37 -29.89 -14.56
C ALA A 62 8.98 -29.73 -13.16
N ARG A 63 10.17 -29.13 -13.09
CA ARG A 63 10.80 -28.78 -11.81
C ARG A 63 9.79 -27.95 -11.03
N ASP A 64 9.15 -28.54 -10.03
CA ASP A 64 8.53 -27.80 -8.95
C ASP A 64 9.64 -26.93 -8.38
N LYS A 65 9.65 -25.65 -8.75
CA LYS A 65 10.47 -24.67 -8.07
C LYS A 65 9.96 -24.70 -6.64
N GLU A 66 10.75 -25.27 -5.74
CA GLU A 66 10.57 -25.12 -4.32
C GLU A 66 10.37 -23.63 -4.05
N VAL A 67 9.12 -23.22 -3.79
CA VAL A 67 8.81 -21.85 -3.43
C VAL A 67 9.37 -21.68 -2.03
N VAL A 68 10.63 -21.25 -1.94
CA VAL A 68 11.18 -20.78 -0.68
C VAL A 68 10.27 -19.62 -0.27
N LEU A 69 9.41 -19.87 0.73
CA LEU A 69 8.43 -18.91 1.25
C LEU A 69 9.17 -17.80 2.01
N ASN A 70 9.91 -16.97 1.28
CA ASN A 70 10.60 -15.82 1.82
C ASN A 70 9.56 -14.80 2.27
N THR A 71 9.76 -14.23 3.47
CA THR A 71 8.96 -13.10 3.95
C THR A 71 8.97 -11.99 2.91
N CYS A 72 7.79 -11.53 2.52
CA CYS A 72 7.63 -10.47 1.53
C CYS A 72 7.06 -9.20 2.16
N ALA A 73 7.65 -8.05 1.83
CA ALA A 73 7.23 -6.73 2.28
C ALA A 73 6.92 -5.80 1.10
N VAL A 74 5.86 -5.01 1.23
CA VAL A 74 5.56 -3.88 0.35
C VAL A 74 5.80 -2.59 1.10
N VAL A 75 6.55 -1.67 0.50
CA VAL A 75 6.76 -0.32 1.05
C VAL A 75 6.23 0.70 0.06
N THR A 76 5.24 1.50 0.48
CA THR A 76 4.69 2.58 -0.35
C THR A 76 5.59 3.81 -0.32
N GLY A 77 5.83 4.45 -1.48
CA GLY A 77 6.71 5.62 -1.56
C GLY A 77 8.16 5.33 -1.19
N GLY A 78 8.69 4.19 -1.66
CA GLY A 78 10.01 3.67 -1.33
C GLY A 78 11.17 4.24 -2.16
N ASN A 79 10.95 5.14 -3.11
CA ASN A 79 12.02 5.64 -3.98
C ASN A 79 12.95 6.68 -3.32
N LYS A 80 12.59 7.25 -2.16
CA LYS A 80 13.41 8.25 -1.44
C LYS A 80 13.07 8.34 0.04
N GLY A 81 13.81 9.17 0.77
CA GLY A 81 13.52 9.54 2.15
C GLY A 81 13.46 8.32 3.09
N ILE A 82 12.49 8.32 4.00
CA ILE A 82 12.28 7.24 4.98
C ILE A 82 11.93 5.93 4.27
N GLY A 83 11.07 5.97 3.25
CA GLY A 83 10.64 4.78 2.50
C GLY A 83 11.80 4.00 1.87
N PHE A 84 12.74 4.70 1.24
CA PHE A 84 13.95 4.09 0.67
C PHE A 84 14.77 3.35 1.73
N GLU A 85 14.90 3.97 2.90
CA GLU A 85 15.71 3.45 3.98
C GLU A 85 15.01 2.31 4.74
N ILE A 86 13.67 2.31 4.80
CA ILE A 86 12.87 1.14 5.21
C ILE A 86 13.14 -0.03 4.26
N CYS A 87 13.07 0.19 2.94
CA CYS A 87 13.39 -0.87 1.96
C CYS A 87 14.79 -1.44 2.19
N ARG A 88 15.79 -0.56 2.37
CA ARG A 88 17.18 -0.95 2.62
C ARG A 88 17.29 -1.82 3.88
N GLN A 89 16.70 -1.40 4.98
CA GLN A 89 16.81 -2.09 6.27
C GLN A 89 16.04 -3.42 6.28
N LEU A 90 14.83 -3.48 5.73
CA LEU A 90 14.09 -4.74 5.60
C LEU A 90 14.86 -5.74 4.73
N ALA A 91 15.37 -5.30 3.57
CA ALA A 91 16.14 -6.15 2.68
C ALA A 91 17.46 -6.62 3.31
N SER A 92 18.12 -5.77 4.08
CA SER A 92 19.34 -6.15 4.84
C SER A 92 19.07 -7.23 5.90
N ASN A 93 17.82 -7.36 6.35
CA ASN A 93 17.37 -8.42 7.26
C ASN A 93 16.83 -9.67 6.51
N GLY A 94 17.12 -9.80 5.21
CA GLY A 94 16.75 -10.97 4.41
C GLY A 94 15.31 -11.00 3.89
N ILE A 95 14.52 -9.94 4.13
CA ILE A 95 13.14 -9.84 3.65
C ILE A 95 13.14 -9.51 2.16
N SER A 96 12.30 -10.17 1.36
CA SER A 96 12.07 -9.77 -0.04
C SER A 96 11.23 -8.49 -0.05
N VAL A 97 11.74 -7.41 -0.64
CA VAL A 97 11.07 -6.10 -0.63
C VAL A 97 10.58 -5.73 -2.02
N VAL A 98 9.28 -5.45 -2.12
CA VAL A 98 8.67 -4.75 -3.25
C VAL A 98 8.70 -3.25 -2.95
N LEU A 99 9.71 -2.57 -3.50
CA LEU A 99 9.83 -1.12 -3.46
C LEU A 99 8.84 -0.53 -4.47
N THR A 100 7.98 0.36 -3.99
CA THR A 100 7.00 1.02 -4.87
C THR A 100 7.19 2.52 -4.96
N SER A 101 6.81 3.09 -6.11
CA SER A 101 6.85 4.52 -6.39
C SER A 101 5.80 4.85 -7.44
N ARG A 102 5.21 6.04 -7.36
CA ARG A 102 4.32 6.55 -8.42
C ARG A 102 5.07 6.82 -9.72
N ASP A 103 6.34 7.23 -9.59
CA ASP A 103 7.26 7.55 -10.69
C ASP A 103 8.12 6.32 -10.97
N VAL A 104 7.96 5.75 -12.18
CA VAL A 104 8.63 4.53 -12.62
C VAL A 104 10.14 4.71 -12.66
N THR A 105 10.61 5.80 -13.25
CA THR A 105 12.04 6.08 -13.42
C THR A 105 12.72 6.17 -12.05
N LYS A 106 12.17 6.98 -11.14
CA LYS A 106 12.73 7.12 -9.79
C LYS A 106 12.67 5.82 -8.99
N GLY A 107 11.66 4.99 -9.22
CA GLY A 107 11.53 3.69 -8.58
C GLY A 107 12.61 2.69 -9.03
N LEU A 108 12.86 2.61 -10.34
CA LEU A 108 13.90 1.77 -10.91
C LEU A 108 15.30 2.24 -10.47
N GLU A 109 15.56 3.55 -10.52
CA GLU A 109 16.83 4.12 -10.02
C GLU A 109 17.07 3.81 -8.54
N ALA A 110 16.02 3.86 -7.71
CA ALA A 110 16.12 3.51 -6.30
C ALA A 110 16.48 2.04 -6.09
N VAL A 111 15.88 1.12 -6.85
CA VAL A 111 16.22 -0.31 -6.79
C VAL A 111 17.66 -0.55 -7.26
N GLU A 112 18.09 0.07 -8.35
CA GLU A 112 19.47 -0.05 -8.82
C GLU A 112 20.47 0.51 -7.82
N LYS A 113 20.14 1.62 -7.12
CA LYS A 113 20.94 2.12 -6.02
C LYS A 113 21.04 1.13 -4.87
N LEU A 114 19.94 0.47 -4.49
CA LEU A 114 19.94 -0.55 -3.43
C LEU A 114 20.82 -1.76 -3.80
N LYS A 115 20.75 -2.22 -5.04
CA LYS A 115 21.59 -3.31 -5.54
C LYS A 115 23.07 -2.91 -5.60
N ASN A 116 23.38 -1.80 -6.28
CA ASN A 116 24.76 -1.45 -6.61
C ASN A 116 25.52 -0.85 -5.42
N SER A 117 24.86 -0.07 -4.57
CA SER A 117 25.51 0.58 -3.42
C SER A 117 25.47 -0.24 -2.13
N PHE A 118 24.52 -1.18 -2.00
CA PHE A 118 24.34 -1.95 -0.76
C PHE A 118 24.34 -3.47 -0.94
N GLY A 119 24.46 -3.98 -2.18
CA GLY A 119 24.46 -5.42 -2.46
C GLY A 119 23.11 -6.10 -2.25
N LEU A 120 22.01 -5.35 -2.21
CA LEU A 120 20.68 -5.87 -1.87
C LEU A 120 19.93 -6.32 -3.13
N SER A 121 20.10 -7.59 -3.49
CA SER A 121 19.45 -8.21 -4.67
C SER A 121 18.00 -8.64 -4.43
N ASN A 122 17.55 -8.69 -3.18
CA ASN A 122 16.20 -9.06 -2.73
C ASN A 122 15.22 -7.86 -2.74
N VAL A 123 15.48 -6.85 -3.56
CA VAL A 123 14.59 -5.71 -3.77
C VAL A 123 14.15 -5.66 -5.23
N VAL A 124 12.83 -5.65 -5.45
CA VAL A 124 12.21 -5.51 -6.77
C VAL A 124 11.36 -4.25 -6.82
N PHE A 125 11.22 -3.68 -8.02
CA PHE A 125 10.37 -2.50 -8.24
C PHE A 125 9.00 -2.93 -8.75
N HIS A 126 7.95 -2.24 -8.29
CA HIS A 126 6.66 -2.21 -8.96
C HIS A 126 6.01 -0.82 -8.79
N GLN A 127 5.38 -0.31 -9.85
CA GLN A 127 4.73 1.00 -9.77
C GLN A 127 3.54 0.96 -8.80
N LEU A 128 3.36 2.02 -8.01
CA LEU A 128 2.17 2.25 -7.20
C LEU A 128 1.97 3.76 -7.00
N ASP A 129 0.83 4.26 -7.43
CA ASP A 129 0.32 5.56 -6.99
C ASP A 129 -0.91 5.31 -6.11
N VAL A 130 -0.77 5.62 -4.81
CA VAL A 130 -1.83 5.38 -3.81
C VAL A 130 -3.10 6.18 -4.09
N MET A 131 -3.02 7.25 -4.88
CA MET A 131 -4.19 8.03 -5.31
C MET A 131 -4.83 7.47 -6.59
N ASN A 132 -4.15 6.61 -7.34
CA ASN A 132 -4.66 6.06 -8.59
C ASN A 132 -5.09 4.59 -8.39
N PRO A 133 -6.40 4.31 -8.26
CA PRO A 133 -6.91 2.97 -7.98
C PRO A 133 -6.56 1.96 -9.08
N THR A 134 -6.26 2.41 -10.30
CA THR A 134 -5.87 1.52 -11.41
C THR A 134 -4.48 0.89 -11.21
N THR A 135 -3.63 1.48 -10.36
CA THR A 135 -2.26 0.98 -10.11
C THR A 135 -2.19 -0.07 -9.00
N ILE A 136 -3.25 -0.20 -8.17
CA ILE A 136 -3.26 -1.10 -7.01
C ILE A 136 -3.47 -2.57 -7.42
N PRO A 137 -4.47 -2.95 -8.25
CA PRO A 137 -4.68 -4.35 -8.62
C PRO A 137 -3.48 -5.00 -9.33
N PRO A 138 -2.79 -4.35 -10.29
CA PRO A 138 -1.60 -4.92 -10.90
C PRO A 138 -0.50 -5.29 -9.89
N LEU A 139 -0.29 -4.45 -8.85
CA LEU A 139 0.66 -4.74 -7.78
C LEU A 139 0.21 -5.95 -6.94
N ALA A 140 -1.07 -6.04 -6.59
CA ALA A 140 -1.61 -7.17 -5.85
C ALA A 140 -1.48 -8.48 -6.65
N ASP A 141 -1.76 -8.45 -7.95
CA ASP A 141 -1.59 -9.60 -8.85
C ASP A 141 -0.12 -10.00 -8.96
N PHE A 142 0.79 -9.03 -9.12
CA PHE A 142 2.22 -9.27 -9.11
C PHE A 142 2.66 -9.98 -7.83
N ILE A 143 2.22 -9.52 -6.65
CA ILE A 143 2.59 -10.14 -5.38
C ILE A 143 2.02 -11.55 -5.26
N ARG A 144 0.76 -11.76 -5.68
CA ARG A 144 0.14 -13.09 -5.70
C ARG A 144 0.92 -14.06 -6.58
N THR A 145 1.32 -13.64 -7.77
CA THR A 145 2.06 -14.48 -8.71
C THR A 145 3.50 -14.75 -8.27
N GLN A 146 4.20 -13.74 -7.76
CA GLN A 146 5.63 -13.87 -7.41
C GLN A 146 5.87 -14.48 -6.04
N PHE A 147 5.01 -14.21 -5.06
CA PHE A 147 5.23 -14.57 -3.65
C PHE A 147 4.10 -15.41 -3.05
N GLY A 148 2.92 -15.48 -3.68
CA GLY A 148 1.76 -16.21 -3.17
C GLY A 148 1.05 -15.56 -1.99
N LYS A 149 1.73 -14.69 -1.23
CA LYS A 149 1.23 -14.00 -0.03
C LYS A 149 1.93 -12.65 0.15
N LEU A 150 1.46 -11.86 1.12
CA LEU A 150 2.16 -10.69 1.64
C LEU A 150 2.32 -10.85 3.15
N ASP A 151 3.50 -10.55 3.71
CA ASP A 151 3.71 -10.63 5.15
C ASP A 151 3.71 -9.24 5.81
N ILE A 152 4.26 -8.23 5.14
CA ILE A 152 4.44 -6.89 5.70
C ILE A 152 3.95 -5.83 4.72
N LEU A 153 3.05 -4.95 5.15
CA LEU A 153 2.68 -3.74 4.42
C LEU A 153 3.13 -2.51 5.21
N VAL A 154 4.00 -1.69 4.61
CA VAL A 154 4.40 -0.40 5.17
C VAL A 154 3.78 0.74 4.36
N ASN A 155 2.76 1.36 4.94
CA ASN A 155 2.11 2.54 4.39
C ASN A 155 2.94 3.79 4.75
N ASN A 156 3.97 4.07 3.94
CA ASN A 156 4.90 5.18 4.12
C ASN A 156 4.60 6.40 3.23
N ALA A 157 4.02 6.19 2.04
CA ALA A 157 3.71 7.28 1.12
C ALA A 157 2.90 8.39 1.80
N GLY A 158 3.36 9.64 1.67
CA GLY A 158 2.67 10.79 2.23
C GLY A 158 3.26 12.13 1.83
N ILE A 159 2.46 13.17 1.97
CA ILE A 159 2.81 14.56 1.63
C ILE A 159 2.41 15.53 2.75
N GLY A 160 3.02 16.72 2.76
CA GLY A 160 2.73 17.76 3.74
C GLY A 160 1.43 18.56 3.50
N GLY A 161 0.88 18.51 2.27
CA GLY A 161 -0.36 19.23 1.94
C GLY A 161 -0.21 20.74 1.85
N VAL A 162 1.00 21.23 1.59
CA VAL A 162 1.34 22.66 1.53
C VAL A 162 2.35 22.93 0.43
N THR A 163 2.43 24.19 -0.01
CA THR A 163 3.58 24.72 -0.74
C THR A 163 4.34 25.68 0.17
N THR A 164 5.65 25.79 -0.02
CA THR A 164 6.52 26.56 0.89
C THR A 164 7.47 27.41 0.08
N ASP A 165 7.60 28.70 0.44
CA ASP A 165 8.79 29.48 0.10
C ASP A 165 9.99 28.91 0.85
N VAL A 166 10.76 28.08 0.15
CA VAL A 166 11.88 27.34 0.74
C VAL A 166 12.94 28.30 1.28
N ALA A 167 13.19 29.44 0.63
CA ALA A 167 14.20 30.39 1.08
C ALA A 167 13.77 31.08 2.37
N GLY A 168 12.53 31.59 2.41
CA GLY A 168 11.93 32.17 3.61
C GLY A 168 11.83 31.17 4.76
N PHE A 169 11.42 29.93 4.48
CA PHE A 169 11.34 28.87 5.48
C PHE A 169 12.70 28.52 6.07
N LEU A 170 13.73 28.33 5.24
CA LEU A 170 15.08 28.05 5.73
C LEU A 170 15.66 29.21 6.54
N ALA A 171 15.39 30.46 6.15
CA ALA A 171 15.79 31.63 6.92
C ALA A 171 15.14 31.64 8.31
N LEU A 172 13.84 31.33 8.39
CA LEU A 172 13.12 31.20 9.64
C LEU A 172 13.71 30.09 10.53
N MET A 173 13.94 28.92 9.94
CA MET A 173 14.45 27.76 10.68
C MET A 173 15.89 27.95 11.17
N LYS A 174 16.74 28.67 10.44
CA LYS A 174 18.08 29.05 10.92
C LYS A 174 17.99 29.95 12.14
N GLY A 175 17.12 30.95 12.13
CA GLY A 175 16.88 31.81 13.31
C GLY A 175 16.39 31.02 14.53
N VAL A 176 15.60 29.96 14.31
CA VAL A 176 15.15 29.05 15.37
C VAL A 176 16.28 28.18 15.92
N VAL A 177 17.12 27.60 15.05
CA VAL A 177 18.24 26.72 15.44
C VAL A 177 19.36 27.50 16.14
N GLU A 178 19.62 28.74 15.73
CA GLU A 178 20.60 29.63 16.38
C GLU A 178 20.16 30.06 17.78
N MET A 179 18.86 30.04 18.09
CA MET A 179 18.31 30.38 19.40
C MET A 179 18.19 29.20 20.39
N ASP A 180 18.33 27.95 19.93
CA ASP A 180 18.03 26.74 20.72
C ASP A 180 19.22 26.20 21.54
N GLN A 181 20.30 26.97 21.68
CA GLN A 181 21.42 26.57 22.54
C GLN A 181 21.19 26.85 24.03
N ASN A 182 20.08 27.46 24.48
CA ASN A 182 19.96 27.77 25.93
C ASN A 182 18.59 27.94 26.64
N LYS A 183 17.37 27.77 26.07
CA LYS A 183 16.13 27.94 26.88
C LYS A 183 14.92 27.08 26.46
N GLN A 184 14.18 26.57 27.45
CA GLN A 184 12.79 26.13 27.28
C GLN A 184 11.97 27.29 26.67
N LYS A 185 11.38 27.07 25.48
CA LYS A 185 10.59 28.11 24.79
C LYS A 185 9.27 28.39 25.50
N ASN A 186 8.98 29.67 25.66
CA ASN A 186 7.74 30.16 26.25
C ASN A 186 6.62 30.13 25.19
N GLU A 187 5.35 30.17 25.62
CA GLU A 187 4.19 30.11 24.71
C GLU A 187 4.13 31.28 23.72
N MET A 188 4.60 32.46 24.14
CA MET A 188 4.68 33.65 23.31
C MET A 188 5.66 33.50 22.13
N ASP A 189 6.79 32.84 22.34
CA ASP A 189 7.80 32.59 21.30
C ASP A 189 7.26 31.60 20.26
N ARG A 190 6.53 30.57 20.72
CA ARG A 190 5.82 29.62 19.83
C ARG A 190 4.75 30.30 18.98
N ASN A 191 4.04 31.29 19.51
CA ASN A 191 3.01 32.01 18.77
C ASN A 191 3.59 32.95 17.71
N LYS A 192 4.72 33.62 18.00
CA LYS A 192 5.45 34.42 17.00
C LYS A 192 6.02 33.56 15.88
N GLU A 193 6.59 32.39 16.19
CA GLU A 193 7.07 31.45 15.17
C GLU A 193 5.94 30.94 14.27
N LYS A 194 4.78 30.59 14.84
CA LYS A 194 3.59 30.22 14.07
C LYS A 194 3.13 31.33 13.12
N GLN A 195 3.18 32.59 13.56
CA GLN A 195 2.77 33.72 12.73
C GLN A 195 3.70 33.94 11.52
N HIS A 196 5.02 33.78 11.70
CA HIS A 196 5.97 33.87 10.60
C HIS A 196 5.91 32.65 9.67
N LEU A 197 5.61 31.45 10.20
CA LEU A 197 5.41 30.24 9.39
C LEU A 197 4.22 30.40 8.41
N LYS A 198 3.13 31.07 8.83
CA LYS A 198 1.99 31.37 7.96
C LYS A 198 2.34 32.27 6.76
N GLN A 199 3.47 32.99 6.80
CA GLN A 199 3.91 33.86 5.70
C GLN A 199 4.71 33.11 4.63
N VAL A 200 5.31 31.97 4.98
CA VAL A 200 6.18 31.19 4.08
C VAL A 200 5.56 29.85 3.67
N ILE A 201 4.47 29.44 4.33
CA ILE A 201 3.70 28.24 4.00
C ILE A 201 2.36 28.66 3.42
N THR A 202 2.06 28.19 2.22
CA THR A 202 0.76 28.37 1.58
C THR A 202 -0.04 27.07 1.69
N GLU A 203 -1.25 27.20 2.20
CA GLU A 203 -2.22 26.11 2.37
C GLU A 203 -3.46 26.46 1.55
N THR A 204 -3.94 25.53 0.72
CA THR A 204 -5.19 25.70 -0.04
C THR A 204 -6.07 24.46 0.15
N VAL A 205 -7.35 24.62 -0.15
CA VAL A 205 -8.32 23.52 -0.11
C VAL A 205 -7.90 22.39 -1.04
N GLU A 206 -7.40 22.69 -2.24
CA GLU A 206 -6.94 21.68 -3.21
C GLU A 206 -5.73 20.90 -2.66
N LEU A 207 -4.77 21.59 -2.06
CA LEU A 207 -3.62 20.94 -1.41
C LEU A 207 -4.05 20.09 -0.21
N ALA A 208 -5.07 20.53 0.53
CA ALA A 208 -5.66 19.78 1.62
C ALA A 208 -6.35 18.50 1.13
N GLU A 209 -7.14 18.58 0.06
CA GLU A 209 -7.78 17.44 -0.58
C GLU A 209 -6.71 16.42 -1.05
N VAL A 210 -5.67 16.86 -1.77
CA VAL A 210 -4.58 15.98 -2.20
C VAL A 210 -3.85 15.34 -1.00
N CYS A 211 -3.66 16.08 0.09
CA CYS A 211 -3.06 15.57 1.32
C CYS A 211 -3.88 14.45 1.95
N LEU A 212 -5.18 14.65 2.10
CA LEU A 212 -6.12 13.66 2.64
C LEU A 212 -6.24 12.44 1.73
N GLN A 213 -6.30 12.66 0.41
CA GLN A 213 -6.32 11.59 -0.58
C GLN A 213 -5.06 10.72 -0.50
N THR A 214 -3.88 11.32 -0.35
CA THR A 214 -2.62 10.57 -0.25
C THR A 214 -2.48 9.86 1.11
N ASN A 215 -2.60 10.63 2.19
CA ASN A 215 -2.16 10.22 3.53
C ASN A 215 -3.19 9.34 4.25
N TYR A 216 -4.47 9.39 3.85
CA TYR A 216 -5.55 8.64 4.48
C TYR A 216 -6.28 7.73 3.49
N TYR A 217 -6.94 8.27 2.45
CA TYR A 217 -7.72 7.44 1.52
C TYR A 217 -6.85 6.49 0.69
N GLY A 218 -5.66 6.92 0.29
CA GLY A 218 -4.70 6.07 -0.41
C GLY A 218 -4.23 4.91 0.46
N VAL A 219 -3.96 5.17 1.74
CA VAL A 219 -3.63 4.13 2.73
C VAL A 219 -4.78 3.14 2.90
N LYS A 220 -6.02 3.63 3.04
CA LYS A 220 -7.24 2.82 3.12
C LYS A 220 -7.41 1.94 1.88
N SER A 221 -7.23 2.50 0.68
CA SER A 221 -7.40 1.79 -0.60
C SER A 221 -6.35 0.70 -0.80
N VAL A 222 -5.07 1.02 -0.56
CA VAL A 222 -3.97 0.05 -0.60
C VAL A 222 -4.22 -1.05 0.43
N THR A 223 -4.45 -0.69 1.69
CA THR A 223 -4.64 -1.67 2.77
C THR A 223 -5.79 -2.65 2.47
N LYS A 224 -6.95 -2.15 2.02
CA LYS A 224 -8.09 -3.00 1.63
C LYS A 224 -7.73 -3.98 0.50
N ALA A 225 -6.98 -3.54 -0.50
CA ALA A 225 -6.56 -4.41 -1.59
C ALA A 225 -5.54 -5.49 -1.16
N PHE A 226 -4.73 -5.21 -0.13
CA PHE A 226 -3.68 -6.11 0.34
C PHE A 226 -4.11 -7.04 1.48
N ILE A 227 -5.23 -6.77 2.18
CA ILE A 227 -5.76 -7.64 3.24
C ILE A 227 -5.87 -9.12 2.80
N PRO A 228 -6.46 -9.46 1.63
CA PRO A 228 -6.57 -10.86 1.21
C PRO A 228 -5.21 -11.58 1.08
N LEU A 229 -4.16 -10.86 0.67
CA LEU A 229 -2.80 -11.41 0.57
C LEU A 229 -2.12 -11.51 1.94
N LEU A 230 -2.38 -10.56 2.83
CA LEU A 230 -1.90 -10.56 4.21
C LEU A 230 -2.52 -11.69 5.04
N GLN A 231 -3.78 -12.04 4.78
CA GLN A 231 -4.46 -13.18 5.44
C GLN A 231 -3.79 -14.53 5.16
N LEU A 232 -2.98 -14.63 4.09
CA LEU A 232 -2.21 -15.82 3.75
C LEU A 232 -0.87 -15.89 4.50
N SER A 233 -0.48 -14.85 5.24
CA SER A 233 0.70 -14.86 6.09
C SER A 233 0.42 -15.53 7.44
N GLY A 234 1.41 -16.25 7.96
CA GLY A 234 1.39 -16.74 9.33
C GLY A 234 1.66 -15.65 10.38
N SER A 235 2.15 -14.46 9.97
CA SER A 235 2.42 -13.34 10.88
C SER A 235 2.25 -11.98 10.17
N PRO A 236 1.02 -11.61 9.76
CA PRO A 236 0.78 -10.40 8.98
C PRO A 236 1.01 -9.12 9.79
N ARG A 237 1.69 -8.16 9.16
CA ARG A 237 2.02 -6.85 9.74
C ARG A 237 1.57 -5.71 8.83
N ILE A 238 0.97 -4.70 9.43
CA ILE A 238 0.69 -3.42 8.77
C ILE A 238 1.28 -2.30 9.62
N VAL A 239 2.17 -1.51 9.03
CA VAL A 239 2.80 -0.37 9.68
C VAL A 239 2.41 0.91 8.95
N ASN A 240 1.65 1.77 9.62
CA ASN A 240 1.21 3.06 9.10
C ASN A 240 2.16 4.16 9.58
N VAL A 241 2.93 4.76 8.67
CA VAL A 241 3.83 5.87 9.01
C VAL A 241 3.01 7.14 9.26
N SER A 242 2.87 7.49 10.52
CA SER A 242 2.10 8.62 11.02
C SER A 242 3.02 9.75 11.50
N SER A 243 2.51 10.62 12.38
CA SER A 243 3.25 11.73 12.97
C SER A 243 2.76 12.03 14.38
N SER A 244 3.62 12.59 15.22
CA SER A 244 3.26 13.08 16.55
C SER A 244 2.26 14.23 16.50
N ILE A 245 2.16 14.93 15.36
CA ILE A 245 1.12 15.94 15.15
C ILE A 245 -0.26 15.29 14.99
N GLY A 246 -0.34 14.01 14.64
CA GLY A 246 -1.59 13.23 14.53
C GLY A 246 -2.25 12.86 15.87
N LYS A 247 -1.90 13.52 16.97
CA LYS A 247 -2.51 13.28 18.30
C LYS A 247 -3.77 14.14 18.47
N LEU A 248 -4.82 13.57 19.06
CA LEU A 248 -6.09 14.28 19.30
C LEU A 248 -5.95 15.57 20.11
N LYS A 249 -4.90 15.71 20.95
CA LYS A 249 -4.63 16.96 21.67
C LYS A 249 -4.36 18.18 20.77
N ASN A 250 -4.11 17.97 19.48
CA ASN A 250 -3.80 19.03 18.51
C ASN A 250 -5.04 19.54 17.76
N ILE A 251 -6.24 19.07 18.13
CA ILE A 251 -7.51 19.57 17.62
C ILE A 251 -8.38 20.01 18.80
N SER A 252 -9.10 21.13 18.63
CA SER A 252 -10.03 21.67 19.64
C SER A 252 -11.48 21.63 19.17
N ASN A 253 -11.74 21.27 17.91
CA ASN A 253 -13.07 21.06 17.37
C ASN A 253 -13.79 19.94 18.14
N GLY A 254 -14.80 20.31 18.93
CA GLY A 254 -15.49 19.38 19.85
C GLY A 254 -16.21 18.23 19.15
N MET A 255 -16.77 18.47 17.96
CA MET A 255 -17.48 17.44 17.20
C MET A 255 -16.50 16.41 16.61
N ALA A 256 -15.41 16.88 16.01
CA ALA A 256 -14.34 16.01 15.50
C ALA A 256 -13.68 15.21 16.64
N LEU A 257 -13.44 15.83 17.80
CA LEU A 257 -12.95 15.13 18.98
C LEU A 257 -13.88 13.98 19.36
N LYS A 258 -15.19 14.24 19.51
CA LYS A 258 -16.19 13.21 19.81
C LYS A 258 -16.20 12.10 18.75
N MET A 259 -16.12 12.43 17.47
CA MET A 259 -16.10 11.45 16.37
C MET A 259 -14.87 10.53 16.40
N LEU A 260 -13.72 11.04 16.83
CA LEU A 260 -12.44 10.34 16.73
C LEU A 260 -11.95 9.72 18.05
N SER A 261 -12.49 10.15 19.20
CA SER A 261 -12.11 9.64 20.52
C SER A 261 -12.81 8.33 20.91
N ASP A 262 -14.00 8.07 20.37
CA ASP A 262 -14.88 6.98 20.81
C ASP A 262 -14.29 5.60 20.47
N GLY A 263 -13.68 4.94 21.45
CA GLY A 263 -12.86 3.74 21.21
C GLY A 263 -13.58 2.59 20.48
N ASN A 264 -14.70 2.10 21.02
CA ASN A 264 -15.42 0.98 20.44
C ASN A 264 -16.37 1.39 19.30
N ASP A 265 -16.84 2.64 19.30
CA ASP A 265 -17.79 3.15 18.30
C ASP A 265 -17.11 3.90 17.15
N LEU A 266 -15.76 3.87 17.09
CA LEU A 266 -15.01 4.42 15.98
C LEU A 266 -15.26 3.59 14.71
N THR A 267 -15.75 4.23 13.66
CA THR A 267 -15.99 3.60 12.35
C THR A 267 -15.35 4.42 11.23
N GLU A 268 -15.19 3.81 10.05
CA GLU A 268 -14.65 4.53 8.89
C GLU A 268 -15.55 5.72 8.52
N GLU A 269 -16.87 5.57 8.65
CA GLU A 269 -17.86 6.61 8.34
C GLU A 269 -17.67 7.84 9.23
N ARG A 270 -17.38 7.66 10.52
CA ARG A 270 -17.11 8.79 11.45
C ARG A 270 -15.81 9.50 11.11
N ILE A 271 -14.79 8.76 10.67
CA ILE A 271 -13.54 9.36 10.19
C ILE A 271 -13.80 10.15 8.90
N ASP A 272 -14.53 9.56 7.95
CA ASP A 272 -14.87 10.18 6.67
C ASP A 272 -15.77 11.42 6.87
N GLU A 273 -16.71 11.40 7.81
CA GLU A 273 -17.52 12.56 8.20
C GLU A 273 -16.67 13.68 8.80
N THR A 274 -15.68 13.34 9.63
CA THR A 274 -14.72 14.32 10.17
C THR A 274 -13.92 15.00 9.06
N VAL A 275 -13.46 14.23 8.06
CA VAL A 275 -12.74 14.75 6.89
C VAL A 275 -13.63 15.69 6.07
N ASN A 276 -14.89 15.29 5.82
CA ASN A 276 -15.85 16.12 5.08
C ASN A 276 -16.16 17.43 5.81
N MET A 277 -16.33 17.37 7.14
CA MET A 277 -16.53 18.55 7.96
C MET A 277 -15.32 19.49 7.91
N PHE A 278 -14.11 18.94 8.04
CA PHE A 278 -12.87 19.71 7.92
C PHE A 278 -12.76 20.43 6.57
N LEU A 279 -12.99 19.73 5.45
CA LEU A 279 -12.88 20.31 4.11
C LEU A 279 -13.94 21.39 3.85
N ARG A 280 -15.17 21.21 4.35
CA ARG A 280 -16.20 22.24 4.30
C ARG A 280 -15.80 23.47 5.08
N ASP A 281 -15.37 23.29 6.33
CA ASP A 281 -14.96 24.39 7.19
C ASP A 281 -13.70 25.10 6.63
N PHE A 282 -12.81 24.40 5.91
CA PHE A 282 -11.70 25.02 5.18
C PHE A 282 -12.21 25.89 4.02
N LYS A 283 -13.12 25.36 3.19
CA LYS A 283 -13.73 26.11 2.07
C LYS A 283 -14.44 27.39 2.52
N GLU A 284 -15.00 27.39 3.73
CA GLU A 284 -15.72 28.51 4.32
C GLU A 284 -14.84 29.44 5.18
N ASP A 285 -13.53 29.22 5.23
CA ASP A 285 -12.57 29.98 6.07
C ASP A 285 -12.92 29.96 7.58
N LEU A 286 -13.40 28.80 8.04
CA LEU A 286 -13.86 28.59 9.43
C LEU A 286 -12.88 27.77 10.27
N LEU A 287 -11.66 27.50 9.78
CA LEU A 287 -10.73 26.61 10.48
C LEU A 287 -10.43 27.07 11.92
N GLU A 288 -10.01 28.33 12.08
CA GLU A 288 -9.65 28.88 13.38
C GLU A 288 -10.86 29.00 14.31
N THR A 289 -11.98 29.53 13.79
CA THR A 289 -13.21 29.75 14.57
C THR A 289 -13.88 28.45 15.01
N LYS A 290 -13.71 27.35 14.27
CA LYS A 290 -14.21 26.01 14.60
C LYS A 290 -13.20 25.14 15.34
N GLY A 291 -12.03 25.69 15.73
CA GLY A 291 -11.03 24.97 16.52
C GLY A 291 -10.30 23.85 15.78
N TRP A 292 -10.18 23.97 14.46
CA TRP A 292 -9.31 23.10 13.68
C TRP A 292 -7.82 23.45 13.92
N PRO A 293 -6.88 22.54 13.63
CA PRO A 293 -5.47 22.78 13.91
C PRO A 293 -4.96 24.05 13.18
N PRO A 294 -4.29 24.98 13.88
CA PRO A 294 -3.88 26.26 13.29
C PRO A 294 -2.58 26.19 12.47
N TYR A 295 -1.93 25.03 12.44
CA TYR A 295 -0.66 24.80 11.74
C TYR A 295 -0.70 23.44 11.05
N LEU A 296 -0.46 23.44 9.73
CA LEU A 296 -0.61 22.25 8.88
C LEU A 296 -1.93 21.49 9.14
N PRO A 297 -3.10 22.15 9.16
CA PRO A 297 -4.41 21.52 9.38
C PRO A 297 -4.61 20.24 8.57
N ALA A 298 -4.42 20.26 7.25
CA ALA A 298 -4.69 19.09 6.41
C ALA A 298 -3.78 17.90 6.76
N TYR A 299 -2.48 18.15 6.96
CA TYR A 299 -1.54 17.12 7.39
C TYR A 299 -1.92 16.55 8.76
N THR A 300 -2.24 17.43 9.71
CA THR A 300 -2.66 17.06 11.07
C THR A 300 -3.89 16.18 11.04
N ILE A 301 -4.96 16.60 10.36
CA ILE A 301 -6.20 15.83 10.21
C ILE A 301 -5.92 14.51 9.52
N SER A 302 -5.14 14.49 8.43
CA SER A 302 -4.82 13.23 7.75
C SER A 302 -4.13 12.20 8.64
N LYS A 303 -3.25 12.65 9.56
CA LYS A 303 -2.53 11.76 10.49
C LYS A 303 -3.38 11.37 11.71
N ILE A 304 -4.31 12.23 12.15
CA ILE A 304 -5.32 11.85 13.14
C ILE A 304 -6.24 10.77 12.56
N CYS A 305 -6.76 10.96 11.35
CA CYS A 305 -7.59 9.99 10.65
C CYS A 305 -6.86 8.67 10.41
N LEU A 306 -5.58 8.71 10.01
CA LEU A 306 -4.74 7.51 9.88
C LEU A 306 -4.58 6.75 11.20
N ASN A 307 -4.37 7.47 12.32
CA ASN A 307 -4.26 6.84 13.64
C ASN A 307 -5.59 6.19 14.05
N ALA A 308 -6.72 6.86 13.81
CA ALA A 308 -8.04 6.33 14.04
C ALA A 308 -8.31 5.07 13.20
N TYR A 309 -8.02 5.12 11.90
CA TYR A 309 -8.16 3.99 10.99
C TYR A 309 -7.28 2.79 11.37
N THR A 310 -6.06 3.05 11.84
CA THR A 310 -5.17 2.00 12.38
C THR A 310 -5.84 1.23 13.53
N ARG A 311 -6.57 1.92 14.42
CA ARG A 311 -7.31 1.28 15.53
C ARG A 311 -8.49 0.46 15.04
N ILE A 312 -9.22 0.95 14.02
CA ILE A 312 -10.31 0.18 13.38
C ILE A 312 -9.75 -1.13 12.84
N LEU A 313 -8.71 -1.06 12.01
CA LEU A 313 -8.08 -2.23 11.42
C LEU A 313 -7.58 -3.22 12.47
N ALA A 314 -6.91 -2.74 13.52
CA ALA A 314 -6.41 -3.61 14.59
C ALA A 314 -7.53 -4.36 15.32
N ARG A 315 -8.73 -3.76 15.42
CA ARG A 315 -9.93 -4.39 15.99
C ARG A 315 -10.56 -5.39 15.02
N GLU A 316 -10.63 -5.06 13.74
CA GLU A 316 -11.21 -5.92 12.70
C GLU A 316 -10.35 -7.16 12.39
N PHE A 317 -9.03 -7.03 12.47
CA PHE A 317 -8.08 -8.09 12.17
C PHE A 317 -7.22 -8.43 13.40
N PRO A 318 -7.79 -9.08 14.43
CA PRO A 318 -7.11 -9.31 15.71
C PRO A 318 -5.89 -10.22 15.63
N THR A 319 -5.75 -11.00 14.54
CA THR A 319 -4.56 -11.83 14.27
C THR A 319 -3.41 -11.05 13.63
N PHE A 320 -3.66 -9.83 13.14
CA PHE A 320 -2.65 -8.99 12.50
C PHE A 320 -1.95 -8.12 13.54
N ARG A 321 -0.68 -7.78 13.29
CA ARG A 321 0.00 -6.71 14.04
C ARG A 321 -0.13 -5.41 13.24
N ILE A 322 -1.09 -4.58 13.63
CA ILE A 322 -1.42 -3.33 12.93
C ILE A 322 -1.12 -2.15 13.86
N ASN A 323 -0.12 -1.34 13.50
CA ASN A 323 0.36 -0.24 14.32
C ASN A 323 0.63 1.01 13.47
N CYS A 324 0.64 2.16 14.14
CA CYS A 324 1.10 3.41 13.55
C CYS A 324 2.30 3.95 14.32
N VAL A 325 3.18 4.67 13.63
CA VAL A 325 4.44 5.14 14.22
C VAL A 325 4.79 6.53 13.74
N CYS A 326 5.28 7.37 14.66
CA CYS A 326 5.93 8.62 14.29
C CYS A 326 7.44 8.34 14.10
N PRO A 327 8.00 8.55 12.90
CA PRO A 327 9.43 8.35 12.67
C PRO A 327 10.29 9.47 13.32
N GLY A 328 9.65 10.50 13.88
CA GLY A 328 10.29 11.71 14.38
C GLY A 328 10.41 12.79 13.30
N TRP A 329 11.11 13.87 13.62
CA TRP A 329 11.39 14.93 12.65
C TRP A 329 12.66 14.58 11.87
N VAL A 330 12.47 14.01 10.68
CA VAL A 330 13.53 13.37 9.88
C VAL A 330 13.97 14.26 8.71
N LYS A 331 15.28 14.40 8.50
CA LYS A 331 15.91 15.11 7.38
C LYS A 331 15.54 14.46 6.05
N THR A 332 14.52 15.01 5.40
CA THR A 332 14.00 14.59 4.08
C THR A 332 13.46 15.79 3.32
N ASP A 333 13.11 15.60 2.05
CA ASP A 333 12.47 16.62 1.20
C ASP A 333 11.22 17.24 1.84
N ILE A 334 10.37 16.44 2.53
CA ILE A 334 9.15 16.97 3.18
C ILE A 334 9.45 17.97 4.29
N SER A 335 10.65 17.87 4.88
CA SER A 335 11.15 18.73 5.94
C SER A 335 12.19 19.74 5.44
N TYR A 336 12.42 19.82 4.13
CA TYR A 336 13.51 20.63 3.55
C TYR A 336 14.89 20.32 4.18
N ASN A 337 15.13 19.05 4.54
CA ASN A 337 16.33 18.57 5.23
C ASN A 337 16.62 19.24 6.60
N THR A 338 15.61 19.81 7.26
CA THR A 338 15.77 20.51 8.55
C THR A 338 15.59 19.64 9.81
N GLY A 339 15.25 18.35 9.65
CA GLY A 339 15.00 17.43 10.77
C GLY A 339 16.18 17.19 11.73
N VAL A 340 15.89 16.63 12.91
CA VAL A 340 16.93 16.22 13.89
C VAL A 340 17.43 14.79 13.65
N PHE A 341 16.58 13.92 13.09
CA PHE A 341 16.93 12.53 12.79
C PHE A 341 17.35 12.37 11.33
N THR A 342 18.27 11.45 11.07
CA THR A 342 18.60 10.96 9.73
C THR A 342 17.49 10.05 9.20
N THR A 343 17.45 9.84 7.88
CA THR A 343 16.53 8.86 7.26
C THR A 343 16.70 7.46 7.84
N LYS A 344 17.93 7.08 8.22
CA LYS A 344 18.26 5.80 8.85
C LYS A 344 17.55 5.62 10.19
N GLU A 345 17.72 6.59 11.08
CA GLU A 345 17.10 6.56 12.42
C GLU A 345 15.57 6.67 12.34
N GLY A 346 15.06 7.45 11.38
CA GLY A 346 13.63 7.53 11.11
C GLY A 346 13.03 6.20 10.66
N ALA A 347 13.71 5.49 9.75
CA ALA A 347 13.27 4.19 9.24
C ALA A 347 13.38 3.08 10.28
N GLU A 348 14.41 3.10 11.14
CA GLU A 348 14.60 2.09 12.20
C GLU A 348 13.36 1.98 13.11
N ARG A 349 12.76 3.12 13.46
CA ARG A 349 11.51 3.17 14.25
C ARG A 349 10.35 2.48 13.56
N VAL A 350 10.30 2.51 12.23
CA VAL A 350 9.26 1.87 11.42
C VAL A 350 9.55 0.38 11.29
N VAL A 351 10.80 0.00 11.06
CA VAL A 351 11.24 -1.39 10.88
C VAL A 351 11.10 -2.23 12.16
N ASN A 352 11.15 -1.60 13.34
CA ASN A 352 11.01 -2.28 14.63
C ASN A 352 9.58 -2.78 14.95
N LEU A 353 8.56 -2.41 14.16
CA LEU A 353 7.17 -2.86 14.33
C LEU A 353 6.83 -4.02 13.38
#